data_AF-A0A151U3G2-F1
#
_entry.id   AF-A0A151U3G2-F1
#
_cell.length_a   1.000
_cell.length_b   1.000
_cell.length_c   1.000
_cell.angle_alpha   90.00
_cell.angle_beta   90.00
_cell.angle_gamma   90.00
#
_symmetry.space_group_name_H-M   'P 1'
#
loop_
_entity.id
_entity.type
_entity.pdbx_description
1 polymer ?
#
loop_
_entity_poly.entity_id
_entity_poly.type
_entity_poly.pdbx_seq_one_letter_code
_entity_poly.pdbx_strand_id
1 'polypeptide(L)' 'MDILGPFPLAKGQLKFLLVAVDYFTKWIEACPLAKITAKNVQKFTWKNIICRFCIPHSHVTDNGRQFITQSFENFF' A
#
# COMPACT_ATOMS: atom_id res chain seq x y z
N MET A 1 -0.43 -6.03 3.17
CA MET A 1 0.22 -4.76 2.81
C MET A 1 0.94 -4.25 4.03
N ASP A 2 2.11 -3.68 3.82
CA ASP A 2 2.98 -3.19 4.88
C ASP A 2 3.73 -1.94 4.41
N ILE A 3 4.21 -1.11 5.36
CA ILE A 3 5.01 0.08 5.07
C ILE A 3 6.38 -0.06 5.68
N LEU A 4 7.39 -0.03 4.82
CA LEU A 4 8.79 -0.06 5.22
C LEU A 4 9.36 1.35 5.29
N GLY A 5 10.21 1.60 6.29
CA GLY A 5 10.98 2.83 6.44
C GLY A 5 10.90 3.43 7.84
N PRO A 6 11.42 4.66 8.03
CA PRO A 6 11.95 5.56 7.00
C PRO A 6 13.33 5.14 6.45
N PHE A 7 13.52 5.27 5.14
CA PHE A 7 14.78 5.08 4.43
C PHE A 7 15.52 6.42 4.20
N PRO A 8 16.81 6.39 3.79
CA PRO A 8 17.49 7.58 3.30
C PRO A 8 16.68 8.29 2.21
N LEU A 9 16.66 9.62 2.26
CA LEU A 9 15.87 10.43 1.34
C LEU A 9 16.31 10.23 -0.11
N ALA A 10 15.39 9.78 -0.95
CA ALA A 10 15.57 9.73 -2.39
C ALA A 10 15.03 11.01 -3.06
N LYS A 11 15.28 11.15 -4.36
CA LYS A 11 14.76 12.24 -5.20
C LYS A 11 13.24 12.34 -5.03
N GLY A 12 12.73 13.55 -4.78
CA GLY A 12 11.31 13.78 -4.50
C GLY A 12 10.88 13.54 -3.05
N GLN A 13 11.83 13.53 -2.11
CA GLN A 13 11.59 13.31 -0.67
C GLN A 13 10.94 11.96 -0.33
N LEU A 14 11.09 10.98 -1.23
CA LEU A 14 10.60 9.63 -1.04
C LEU A 14 11.44 8.95 0.05
N LYS A 15 10.77 8.46 1.09
CA LYS A 15 11.45 7.87 2.26
C LYS A 15 10.73 6.64 2.84
N PHE A 16 9.57 6.27 2.30
CA PHE A 16 8.84 5.08 2.69
C PHE A 16 8.58 4.20 1.49
N LEU A 17 8.37 2.90 1.72
CA LEU A 17 7.97 1.94 0.70
C LEU A 17 6.68 1.29 1.13
N LEU A 18 5.61 1.45 0.36
CA LEU A 18 4.38 0.68 0.54
C LEU A 18 4.52 -0.62 -0.27
N VAL A 19 4.37 -1.75 0.41
CA VAL A 19 4.55 -3.08 -0.19
C VAL A 19 3.26 -3.88 -0.06
N ALA A 20 2.84 -4.49 -1.15
CA ALA A 20 1.79 -5.50 -1.20
C ALA A 20 2.39 -6.80 -1.71
N VAL A 21 2.05 -7.91 -1.05
CA VAL A 21 2.47 -9.23 -1.48
C VAL A 21 1.21 -10.05 -1.71
N ASP A 22 1.06 -10.59 -2.91
CA ASP A 22 0.04 -11.58 -3.18
C ASP A 22 0.36 -12.87 -2.41
N TYR A 23 -0.60 -13.37 -1.64
CA TYR A 23 -0.34 -14.47 -0.72
C TYR A 23 -0.05 -15.79 -1.45
N PHE A 24 -0.70 -16.02 -2.59
CA PHE A 24 -0.63 -17.28 -3.35
C PHE A 24 0.64 -17.33 -4.20
N THR A 25 0.82 -16.36 -5.09
CA THR A 25 1.95 -16.33 -6.04
C THR A 25 3.24 -15.79 -5.42
N LYS A 26 3.16 -15.20 -4.22
CA LYS A 26 4.24 -14.42 -3.60
C LYS A 26 4.71 -13.24 -4.46
N TRP A 27 3.89 -12.80 -5.42
CA TRP A 27 4.19 -11.62 -6.24
C TRP A 27 4.24 -10.36 -5.39
N ILE A 28 5.26 -9.53 -5.59
CA ILE A 28 5.50 -8.32 -4.78
C ILE A 28 5.25 -7.08 -5.65
N GLU A 29 4.37 -6.21 -5.18
CA GLU A 29 4.18 -4.86 -5.71
C GLU A 29 4.67 -3.85 -4.67
N ALA A 30 5.53 -2.93 -5.06
CA ALA A 30 6.11 -1.94 -4.16
C ALA A 30 6.08 -0.54 -4.78
N CYS A 31 5.74 0.47 -3.97
CA CYS A 31 5.70 1.87 -4.40
C CYS A 31 6.36 2.79 -3.38
N PRO A 32 7.26 3.69 -3.81
CA PRO A 32 7.88 4.65 -2.93
C PRO A 32 6.91 5.79 -2.58
N LEU A 33 6.92 6.23 -1.32
CA LEU A 33 6.08 7.30 -0.79
C LEU A 33 6.93 8.35 -0.07
N ALA A 34 6.62 9.63 -0.29
CA ALA A 34 7.19 10.74 0.48
C ALA A 34 6.51 10.88 1.85
N LYS A 35 5.18 10.64 1.88
CA LYS A 35 4.35 10.71 3.08
C LYS A 35 3.36 9.55 3.10
N ILE A 36 3.24 8.92 4.27
CA ILE A 36 2.26 7.89 4.56
C ILE A 36 0.91 8.59 4.79
N THR A 37 -0.01 8.45 3.83
CA THR A 37 -1.38 8.98 3.93
C THR A 37 -2.35 7.95 3.38
N ALA A 38 -3.56 7.85 3.95
CA ALA A 38 -4.59 6.91 3.47
C ALA A 38 -4.89 7.08 1.97
N LYS A 39 -4.92 8.32 1.47
CA LYS A 39 -5.12 8.64 0.04
C LYS A 39 -4.04 8.04 -0.86
N ASN A 40 -2.78 8.08 -0.43
CA ASN A 40 -1.67 7.48 -1.19
C ASN A 40 -1.78 5.95 -1.21
N VAL A 41 -2.17 5.34 -0.08
CA VAL A 41 -2.41 3.90 0.00
C VAL A 41 -3.57 3.49 -0.92
N GLN A 42 -4.73 4.16 -0.85
CA GLN A 42 -5.87 3.88 -1.75
C GLN A 42 -5.48 3.97 -3.23
N LYS A 43 -4.76 5.04 -3.61
CA LYS A 43 -4.31 5.23 -5.00
C LYS A 43 -3.39 4.10 -5.46
N PHE A 44 -2.50 3.65 -4.59
CA PHE A 44 -1.62 2.52 -4.87
C PHE A 44 -2.40 1.21 -5.04
N THR A 45 -3.29 0.91 -4.09
CA THR A 45 -4.14 -0.29 -4.11
C THR A 45 -4.98 -0.35 -5.38
N TRP A 46 -5.65 0.75 -5.74
CA TRP A 46 -6.46 0.82 -6.94
C TRP A 46 -5.64 0.52 -8.19
N LYS A 47 -4.54 1.26 -8.38
CA LYS A 47 -3.76 1.23 -9.62
C LYS A 47 -2.97 -0.07 -9.78
N ASN A 48 -2.36 -0.56 -8.71
CA ASN A 48 -1.39 -1.65 -8.79
C ASN A 48 -1.97 -3.01 -8.40
N ILE A 49 -3.06 -3.05 -7.63
CA ILE A 49 -3.72 -4.31 -7.24
C ILE A 49 -5.02 -4.46 -8.03
N ILE A 50 -6.02 -3.60 -7.79
CA ILE A 50 -7.38 -3.79 -8.31
C ILE A 50 -7.42 -3.73 -9.84
N CYS A 51 -6.86 -2.69 -10.46
CA CYS A 51 -6.87 -2.53 -11.91
C CYS A 51 -6.04 -3.58 -12.67
N ARG A 52 -5.13 -4.30 -12.00
CA ARG A 52 -4.23 -5.28 -12.65
C ARG A 52 -4.63 -6.72 -12.38
N PHE A 53 -5.09 -7.01 -11.17
CA PHE A 53 -5.31 -8.37 -10.67
C PHE A 53 -6.75 -8.60 -10.18
N CYS A 54 -7.65 -7.63 -10.38
CA CYS A 54 -9.00 -7.59 -9.83
C CYS A 54 -9.04 -7.43 -8.29
N ILE A 55 -10.25 -7.46 -7.72
CA ILE A 55 -10.46 -7.25 -6.29
C ILE A 55 -9.98 -8.50 -5.53
N PRO A 56 -9.01 -8.38 -4.61
CA PRO A 56 -8.55 -9.50 -3.81
C PRO A 56 -9.65 -9.96 -2.86
N HIS A 57 -9.74 -11.28 -2.62
CA HIS A 57 -10.74 -11.85 -1.71
C HIS A 57 -10.57 -11.35 -0.27
N SER A 58 -9.32 -11.18 0.18
CA SER A 58 -9.01 -10.60 1.47
C SER A 58 -7.74 -9.77 1.39
N HIS A 59 -7.66 -8.73 2.21
CA HIS A 59 -6.49 -7.87 2.33
C HIS A 59 -6.07 -7.80 3.79
N VAL A 60 -4.86 -8.28 4.08
CA VAL A 60 -4.30 -8.30 5.44
C VAL A 60 -3.27 -7.18 5.56
N THR A 61 -3.36 -6.36 6.60
CA THR A 61 -2.43 -5.25 6.89
C THR A 61 -1.98 -5.27 8.35
N ASP A 62 -0.92 -4.55 8.67
CA ASP A 62 -0.29 -4.50 10.00
C ASP A 62 -1.09 -3.69 11.06
N ASN A 63 -2.38 -3.42 10.86
CA ASN A 63 -3.20 -2.53 11.71
C ASN A 63 -2.56 -1.13 11.90
N GLY A 64 -1.74 -0.68 10.94
CA GLY A 64 -1.30 0.70 10.91
C GLY A 64 -2.50 1.66 10.77
N ARG A 65 -2.45 2.83 11.41
CA ARG A 65 -3.56 3.83 11.37
C ARG A 65 -3.93 4.25 9.95
N GLN A 66 -2.96 4.23 9.03
CA GLN A 66 -3.14 4.50 7.62
C GLN A 66 -4.01 3.46 6.88
N PHE A 67 -4.16 2.26 7.44
CA PHE A 67 -4.94 1.15 6.91
C PHE A 67 -6.29 0.98 7.64
N ILE A 68 -6.40 1.43 8.90
CA ILE A 68 -7.65 1.37 9.70
C ILE A 68 -8.55 2.60 9.48
N THR A 69 -8.13 3.56 8.65
CA THR A 69 -9.00 4.72 8.41
C THR A 69 -10.28 4.23 7.74
N GLN A 70 -11.45 4.64 8.23
CA GLN A 70 -12.76 4.21 7.73
C GLN A 70 -12.94 4.42 6.22
N SER A 71 -12.23 5.40 5.64
CA SER A 71 -12.17 5.62 4.21
C SER A 71 -11.48 4.48 3.45
N PHE A 72 -10.51 3.79 4.04
CA PHE A 72 -9.83 2.63 3.46
C PHE A 72 -10.64 1.35 3.66
N GLU A 73 -11.30 1.17 4.80
CA GLU A 73 -12.23 0.05 5.00
C GLU A 73 -13.40 0.11 4.01
N ASN A 74 -13.99 1.29 3.80
CA ASN A 74 -15.06 1.50 2.81
C ASN A 74 -14.57 1.55 1.36
N PHE A 75 -13.25 1.45 1.11
CA PHE A 75 -12.67 1.53 -0.24
C PHE A 75 -12.75 0.20 -0.98
N PHE A 76 -12.83 -0.90 -0.24
CA PHE A 76 -13.03 -2.25 -0.76
C PHE A 76 -14.50 -2.64 -0.64
#